data_AF-D3NZL6-F1
#
_entry.id   AF-D3NZL6-F1
#
_cell.length_a   1.000
_cell.length_b   1.000
_cell.length_c   1.000
_cell.angle_alpha   90.00
_cell.angle_beta   90.00
_cell.angle_gamma   90.00
#
_symmetry.space_group_name_H-M   'P 1'
#
loop_
_entity.id
_entity.type
_entity.pdbx_description
1 polymer ?
#
loop_
_entity_poly.entity_id
_entity_poly.type
_entity_poly.pdbx_seq_one_letter_code
_entity_poly.pdbx_strand_id
1 'polypeptide(L)'
;MDETLAAKLATGLATRAGAAPLRAALDSASPDRSASRPAIDWEGVRGTLARRTADLEATFAGRGPWADAVLARRAEELADMRQPADEAEAGIPMLVARGAGTLYGLELRHLGHIVPMPRLARVPGAAPAVLGVIAVAGRAMRLFDIDRLCGGPPVADAESDRPGYAIVLRTAARRPAALRLRAVERVADIAPPRAAAPAEAGPLVGAITADRMAILDMAALLDAVTG
;
A
#
# COMPACT_ATOMS: atom_id res chain seq x y z
N MET A 1 -54.19 46.07 47.53
CA MET A 1 -53.39 45.15 48.37
C MET A 1 -51.98 45.25 47.84
N ASP A 2 -51.42 46.44 47.95
CA ASP A 2 -50.75 46.98 49.15
C ASP A 2 -49.46 46.21 49.39
N GLU A 3 -48.31 46.76 49.03
CA GLU A 3 -47.71 47.97 49.61
C GLU A 3 -47.22 47.70 51.04
N THR A 4 -45.98 48.08 51.26
CA THR A 4 -45.35 48.33 52.57
C THR A 4 -45.09 47.14 53.49
N LEU A 5 -43.82 46.73 53.54
CA LEU A 5 -42.97 46.99 54.71
C LEU A 5 -41.51 46.68 54.31
N ALA A 6 -40.76 47.66 53.81
CA ALA A 6 -40.05 48.67 54.61
C ALA A 6 -39.17 47.99 55.68
N ALA A 7 -37.93 47.66 55.32
CA ALA A 7 -36.78 48.56 55.48
C ALA A 7 -36.32 48.71 56.93
N LYS A 8 -35.22 48.03 57.28
CA LYS A 8 -34.22 48.50 58.25
C LYS A 8 -32.83 48.04 57.76
N LEU A 9 -32.03 48.97 57.25
CA LEU A 9 -30.94 49.65 57.97
C LEU A 9 -29.75 48.70 58.21
N ALA A 10 -28.49 48.99 57.90
CA ALA A 10 -27.83 50.11 57.26
C ALA A 10 -26.34 49.70 57.17
N THR A 11 -25.59 50.45 56.36
CA THR A 11 -24.14 50.70 56.53
C THR A 11 -23.18 49.76 55.79
N GLY A 12 -22.55 50.33 54.77
CA GLY A 12 -21.11 50.10 54.56
C GLY A 12 -20.70 49.98 53.09
N LEU A 13 -20.40 51.13 52.47
CA LEU A 13 -19.18 51.40 51.67
C LEU A 13 -18.77 50.33 50.64
N ALA A 14 -18.56 50.55 49.35
CA ALA A 14 -18.34 51.70 48.47
C ALA A 14 -18.29 51.06 47.05
N THR A 15 -18.44 51.67 45.88
CA THR A 15 -18.26 53.05 45.44
C THR A 15 -18.84 53.13 44.00
N ARG A 16 -19.52 54.26 43.72
CA ARG A 16 -19.63 55.01 42.43
C ARG A 16 -20.25 54.31 41.21
N ALA A 17 -21.45 54.68 40.73
CA ALA A 17 -21.95 55.99 40.25
C ALA A 17 -21.25 56.53 38.98
N GLY A 18 -22.02 56.69 37.90
CA GLY A 18 -21.74 57.70 36.87
C GLY A 18 -21.96 57.30 35.41
N ALA A 19 -23.21 57.19 34.96
CA ALA A 19 -23.62 57.44 33.57
C ALA A 19 -24.14 58.89 33.51
N ALA A 20 -23.85 59.80 32.57
CA ALA A 20 -23.03 59.89 31.36
C ALA A 20 -22.66 61.40 31.21
N PRO A 21 -21.60 61.83 30.46
CA PRO A 21 -21.64 61.81 29.00
C PRO A 21 -20.25 61.52 28.39
N LEU A 22 -19.96 60.25 28.06
CA LEU A 22 -18.60 59.84 27.66
C LEU A 22 -18.22 60.18 26.20
N ARG A 23 -19.07 60.91 25.46
CA ARG A 23 -18.77 61.34 24.08
C ARG A 23 -17.97 62.64 24.00
N ALA A 24 -17.98 63.48 25.04
CA ALA A 24 -17.26 64.76 25.03
C ALA A 24 -15.83 64.68 25.61
N ALA A 25 -15.48 63.60 26.31
CA ALA A 25 -14.14 63.40 26.89
C ALA A 25 -13.19 62.56 26.01
N LEU A 26 -13.72 61.87 24.98
CA LEU A 26 -12.91 61.06 24.06
C LEU A 26 -12.14 61.89 23.02
N ASP A 27 -12.58 63.12 22.74
CA ASP A 27 -11.89 64.02 21.80
C ASP A 27 -10.75 64.83 22.43
N SER A 28 -10.71 64.93 23.78
CA SER A 28 -9.70 65.73 24.50
C SER A 28 -8.54 64.93 25.08
N ALA A 29 -8.53 63.60 24.92
CA ALA A 29 -7.43 62.73 25.34
C ALA A 29 -6.71 62.12 24.13
N SER A 30 -6.23 62.99 23.24
CA SER A 30 -5.25 62.63 22.23
C SER A 30 -3.87 63.10 22.68
N PRO A 31 -3.13 62.33 23.50
CA PRO A 31 -1.69 62.46 23.51
C PRO A 31 -1.19 61.92 22.17
N ASP A 32 -0.55 62.82 21.44
CA ASP A 32 0.33 62.61 20.30
C ASP A 32 0.77 61.14 20.09
N ARG A 33 0.06 60.40 19.24
CA ARG A 33 0.50 59.08 18.74
C ARG A 33 1.46 59.24 17.56
N SER A 34 2.33 60.26 17.57
CA SER A 34 3.50 60.34 16.70
C SER A 34 4.68 59.51 17.22
N ALA A 35 4.46 58.53 18.08
CA ALA A 35 5.41 57.44 18.25
C ALA A 35 5.30 56.51 17.03
N SER A 36 6.03 56.88 15.97
CA SER A 36 6.27 56.08 14.77
C SER A 36 6.50 54.61 15.13
N ARG A 37 5.47 53.77 15.01
CA ARG A 37 5.68 52.32 14.92
C ARG A 37 6.60 52.13 13.72
N PRO A 38 7.77 51.48 13.86
CA PRO A 38 8.67 51.30 12.73
C PRO A 38 7.85 50.66 11.61
N ALA A 39 7.73 51.38 10.50
CA ALA A 39 7.01 50.90 9.33
C ALA A 39 7.65 49.57 8.97
N ILE A 40 6.87 48.49 9.02
CA ILE A 40 7.36 47.15 8.69
C ILE A 40 8.00 47.26 7.31
N ASP A 41 9.29 46.95 7.23
CA ASP A 41 10.02 46.92 5.96
C ASP A 41 9.50 45.73 5.14
N TRP A 42 8.38 45.98 4.46
CA TRP A 42 7.71 45.01 3.62
C TRP A 42 8.58 44.60 2.43
N GLU A 43 9.55 45.41 2.03
CA GLU A 43 10.50 45.07 0.97
C GLU A 43 11.52 44.05 1.48
N GLY A 44 12.10 44.27 2.65
CA GLY A 44 12.98 43.30 3.32
C GLY A 44 12.27 41.98 3.66
N VAL A 45 11.01 42.05 4.12
CA VAL A 45 10.17 40.87 4.39
C VAL A 45 9.87 40.11 3.09
N ARG A 46 9.50 40.80 2.00
CA ARG A 46 9.27 40.17 0.69
C ARG A 46 10.54 39.55 0.12
N GLY A 47 11.69 40.21 0.24
CA GLY A 47 12.98 39.65 -0.19
C GLY A 47 13.37 38.40 0.60
N THR A 48 13.07 38.36 1.89
CA THR A 48 13.34 37.20 2.74
C THR A 48 12.40 36.03 2.46
N LEU A 49 11.12 36.30 2.22
CA LEU A 49 10.15 35.30 1.77
C LEU A 49 10.52 34.73 0.40
N ALA A 50 10.84 35.59 -0.58
CA ALA A 50 11.22 35.15 -1.93
C ALA A 50 12.43 34.20 -1.92
N ARG A 51 13.46 34.50 -1.11
CA ARG A 51 14.62 33.60 -0.94
C ARG A 51 14.23 32.25 -0.34
N ARG A 52 13.45 32.25 0.75
CA ARG A 52 13.00 31.01 1.40
C ARG A 52 12.09 30.18 0.51
N THR A 53 11.24 30.82 -0.29
CA THR A 53 10.37 30.14 -1.25
C THR A 53 11.18 29.53 -2.40
N ALA A 54 12.19 30.24 -2.93
CA ALA A 54 13.08 29.69 -3.95
C ALA A 54 13.90 28.48 -3.45
N ASP A 55 14.39 28.52 -2.20
CA ASP A 55 15.10 27.41 -1.58
C ASP A 55 14.18 26.18 -1.38
N LEU A 56 12.92 26.40 -0.99
CA LEU A 56 11.90 25.37 -0.88
C LEU A 56 11.52 24.79 -2.25
N GLU A 57 11.32 25.64 -3.26
CA GLU A 57 11.00 25.24 -4.63
C GLU A 57 12.13 24.42 -5.26
N ALA A 58 13.40 24.80 -5.04
CA ALA A 58 14.55 24.01 -5.47
C ALA A 58 14.55 22.61 -4.84
N THR A 59 14.24 22.53 -3.54
CA THR A 59 14.13 21.27 -2.79
C THR A 59 13.01 20.37 -3.34
N PHE A 60 11.83 20.93 -3.64
CA PHE A 60 10.71 20.17 -4.22
C PHE A 60 10.90 19.84 -5.71
N ALA A 61 11.70 20.61 -6.44
CA ALA A 61 12.10 20.33 -7.82
C ALA A 61 13.17 19.22 -7.96
N GLY A 62 13.52 18.56 -6.85
CA GLY A 62 14.49 17.46 -6.82
C GLY A 62 15.94 17.89 -7.02
N ARG A 63 16.28 19.16 -6.71
CA ARG A 63 17.64 19.69 -6.81
C ARG A 63 18.11 20.25 -5.46
N GLY A 64 19.39 20.12 -5.18
CA GLY A 64 20.04 20.67 -3.98
C GLY A 64 20.65 19.59 -3.08
N PRO A 65 21.41 19.99 -2.04
CA PRO A 65 22.35 19.10 -1.34
C PRO A 65 21.71 17.84 -0.73
N TRP A 66 20.47 17.95 -0.27
CA TRP A 66 19.72 16.81 0.27
C TRP A 66 19.20 15.87 -0.84
N ALA A 67 18.72 16.41 -1.95
CA ALA A 67 18.31 15.61 -3.10
C ALA A 67 19.50 14.86 -3.71
N ASP A 68 20.66 15.55 -3.81
CA ASP A 68 21.91 14.95 -4.27
C ASP A 68 22.39 13.84 -3.33
N ALA A 69 22.29 14.03 -2.01
CA ALA A 69 22.63 13.01 -1.02
C ALA A 69 21.70 11.79 -1.09
N VAL A 70 20.40 11.99 -1.31
CA VAL A 70 19.44 10.89 -1.47
C VAL A 70 19.66 10.15 -2.79
N LEU A 71 19.98 10.87 -3.87
CA LEU A 71 20.29 10.27 -5.17
C LEU A 71 21.62 9.51 -5.13
N ALA A 72 22.64 10.03 -4.44
CA ALA A 72 23.92 9.35 -4.24
C ALA A 72 23.74 8.05 -3.44
N ARG A 73 23.02 8.10 -2.31
CA ARG A 73 22.72 6.90 -1.53
C ARG A 73 21.96 5.85 -2.35
N ARG A 74 20.98 6.27 -3.14
CA ARG A 74 20.24 5.36 -4.02
C ARG A 74 21.09 4.85 -5.18
N ALA A 75 21.99 5.66 -5.72
CA ALA A 75 22.92 5.24 -6.75
C ALA A 75 23.90 4.20 -6.20
N GLU A 76 24.36 4.36 -4.95
CA GLU A 76 25.17 3.37 -4.24
C GLU A 76 24.37 2.08 -3.98
N GLU A 77 23.14 2.17 -3.47
CA GLU A 77 22.23 1.02 -3.30
C GLU A 77 21.97 0.28 -4.63
N LEU A 78 21.81 1.02 -5.74
CA LEU A 78 21.61 0.44 -7.07
C LEU A 78 22.90 -0.10 -7.71
N ALA A 79 24.06 0.51 -7.42
CA ALA A 79 25.36 0.05 -7.88
C ALA A 79 25.80 -1.21 -7.14
N ASP A 80 25.48 -1.33 -5.85
CA ASP A 80 25.71 -2.54 -5.06
C ASP A 80 24.80 -3.69 -5.53
N MET A 81 23.58 -3.39 -5.98
CA MET A 81 22.71 -4.35 -6.67
C MET A 81 23.18 -4.73 -8.08
N ARG A 82 24.16 -4.04 -8.69
CA ARG A 82 24.59 -4.29 -10.07
C ARG A 82 26.10 -4.27 -10.23
N GLN A 83 26.75 -5.32 -9.71
CA GLN A 83 28.10 -5.67 -10.12
C GLN A 83 28.08 -6.48 -11.43
N PRO A 84 28.81 -6.05 -12.48
CA PRO A 84 28.68 -6.55 -13.86
C PRO A 84 29.38 -7.90 -14.16
N ALA A 85 29.55 -8.77 -13.15
CA ALA A 85 30.00 -10.15 -13.34
C ALA A 85 28.81 -11.16 -13.39
N ASP A 86 27.61 -10.73 -12.99
CA ASP A 86 26.39 -11.56 -12.90
C ASP A 86 25.48 -11.52 -14.15
N GLU A 87 25.86 -10.81 -15.22
CA GLU A 87 25.00 -10.68 -16.42
C GLU A 87 24.84 -11.98 -17.23
N ALA A 88 25.57 -13.06 -16.88
CA ALA A 88 25.40 -14.37 -17.50
C ALA A 88 24.16 -15.14 -17.01
N GLU A 89 23.50 -14.72 -15.93
CA GLU A 89 22.35 -15.45 -15.39
C GLU A 89 21.38 -14.54 -14.61
N ALA A 90 20.92 -13.45 -15.24
CA ALA A 90 19.82 -12.67 -14.69
C ALA A 90 18.58 -13.57 -14.53
N GLY A 91 18.35 -14.06 -13.31
CA GLY A 91 17.25 -14.94 -12.98
C GLY A 91 15.90 -14.31 -13.29
N ILE A 92 14.88 -15.14 -13.48
CA ILE A 92 13.52 -14.68 -13.66
C ILE A 92 12.93 -14.41 -12.26
N PRO A 93 12.31 -13.25 -12.02
CA PRO A 93 11.68 -12.96 -10.74
C PRO A 93 10.47 -13.87 -10.53
N MET A 94 10.56 -14.78 -9.56
CA MET A 94 9.54 -15.77 -9.26
C MET A 94 9.03 -15.61 -7.82
N LEU A 95 7.74 -15.83 -7.65
CA LEU A 95 7.14 -16.12 -6.36
C LEU A 95 7.35 -17.60 -6.04
N VAL A 96 8.03 -17.86 -4.93
CA VAL A 96 8.18 -19.19 -4.36
C VAL A 96 7.05 -19.40 -3.35
N ALA A 97 6.23 -20.41 -3.57
CA ALA A 97 5.06 -20.71 -2.76
C ALA A 97 4.85 -22.21 -2.60
N ARG A 98 4.19 -22.60 -1.51
CA ARG A 98 4.00 -24.01 -1.15
C ARG A 98 2.56 -24.45 -1.38
N GLY A 99 2.39 -25.57 -2.09
CA GLY A 99 1.16 -26.34 -2.15
C GLY A 99 1.03 -27.30 -0.97
N ALA A 100 0.41 -28.46 -1.18
CA ALA A 100 0.27 -29.48 -0.14
C ALA A 100 1.58 -30.22 0.14
N GLY A 101 2.29 -30.62 -0.91
CA GLY A 101 3.57 -31.33 -0.81
C GLY A 101 4.65 -30.79 -1.73
N THR A 102 4.32 -29.81 -2.58
CA THR A 102 5.19 -29.32 -3.66
C THR A 102 5.52 -27.85 -3.46
N LEU A 103 6.77 -27.50 -3.74
CA LEU A 103 7.22 -26.11 -3.83
C LEU A 103 7.05 -25.64 -5.28
N TYR A 104 6.41 -24.51 -5.48
CA TYR A 104 6.09 -23.96 -6.79
C TYR A 104 6.81 -22.63 -7.00
N GLY A 105 7.37 -22.47 -8.20
CA GLY A 105 7.85 -21.20 -8.73
C GLY A 105 6.84 -20.64 -9.73
N LEU A 106 6.32 -19.45 -9.46
CA LEU A 106 5.39 -18.74 -10.35
C LEU A 106 6.01 -17.42 -10.78
N GLU A 107 6.08 -17.16 -12.08
CA GLU A 107 6.66 -15.91 -12.58
C GLU A 107 5.82 -14.69 -12.18
N LEU A 108 6.46 -13.71 -11.53
CA LEU A 108 5.77 -12.58 -10.89
C LEU A 108 4.98 -11.71 -11.87
N ARG A 109 5.43 -11.60 -13.12
CA ARG A 109 4.76 -10.78 -14.15
C ARG A 109 3.31 -11.23 -14.42
N HIS A 110 2.98 -12.48 -14.12
CA HIS A 110 1.65 -13.06 -14.31
C HIS A 110 0.79 -13.02 -13.04
N LEU A 111 1.29 -12.45 -11.93
CA LEU A 111 0.59 -12.42 -10.64
C LEU A 111 0.09 -11.01 -10.32
N GLY A 112 -1.14 -10.92 -9.84
CA GLY A 112 -1.84 -9.67 -9.53
C GLY A 112 -1.73 -9.29 -8.06
N HIS A 113 -2.46 -10.00 -7.21
CA HIS A 113 -2.53 -9.77 -5.77
C HIS A 113 -2.41 -11.10 -5.03
N ILE A 114 -1.73 -11.09 -3.90
CA ILE A 114 -1.70 -12.19 -2.95
C ILE A 114 -2.53 -11.75 -1.76
N VAL A 115 -3.59 -12.49 -1.45
CA VAL A 115 -4.46 -12.19 -0.30
C VAL A 115 -4.57 -13.42 0.59
N PRO A 116 -4.72 -13.24 1.92
CA PRO A 116 -5.17 -14.32 2.79
C PRO A 116 -6.46 -14.93 2.25
N MET A 117 -6.64 -16.24 2.41
CA MET A 117 -7.76 -16.99 1.83
C MET A 117 -9.11 -16.32 2.15
N PRO A 118 -9.81 -15.76 1.15
CA PRO A 118 -11.13 -15.18 1.36
C PRO A 118 -12.19 -16.27 1.52
N ARG A 119 -13.42 -15.87 1.85
CA ARG A 119 -14.55 -16.80 1.90
C ARG A 119 -14.76 -17.47 0.53
N LEU A 120 -14.82 -18.80 0.54
CA LEU A 120 -15.02 -19.64 -0.63
C LEU A 120 -16.49 -20.03 -0.77
N ALA A 121 -17.10 -19.68 -1.91
CA ALA A 121 -18.40 -20.21 -2.32
C ALA A 121 -18.17 -21.46 -3.20
N ARG A 122 -18.52 -22.64 -2.69
CA ARG A 122 -18.42 -23.90 -3.45
C ARG A 122 -19.40 -23.86 -4.64
N VAL A 123 -18.95 -24.36 -5.79
CA VAL A 123 -19.78 -24.49 -6.99
C VAL A 123 -20.14 -25.97 -7.19
N PRO A 124 -21.43 -26.34 -7.13
CA PRO A 124 -21.85 -27.72 -7.39
C PRO A 124 -21.47 -28.19 -8.79
N GLY A 125 -20.96 -29.42 -8.91
CA GLY A 125 -20.59 -30.01 -10.20
C GLY A 125 -19.37 -29.37 -10.88
N ALA A 126 -18.60 -28.55 -10.17
CA ALA A 126 -17.38 -27.97 -10.72
C ALA A 126 -16.31 -29.04 -11.00
N ALA A 127 -15.46 -28.76 -11.99
CA ALA A 127 -14.32 -29.62 -12.29
C ALA A 127 -13.43 -29.79 -11.04
N PRO A 128 -12.77 -30.96 -10.83
CA PRO A 128 -12.05 -31.25 -9.59
C PRO A 128 -11.00 -30.20 -9.18
N ALA A 129 -10.36 -29.55 -10.15
CA ALA A 129 -9.36 -28.50 -9.92
C ALA A 129 -9.98 -27.16 -9.48
N VAL A 130 -11.28 -26.93 -9.70
CA VAL A 130 -12.00 -25.72 -9.30
C VAL A 130 -12.56 -25.92 -7.90
N LEU A 131 -12.09 -25.12 -6.95
CA LEU A 131 -12.57 -25.14 -5.58
C LEU A 131 -13.91 -24.41 -5.42
N GLY A 132 -14.16 -23.42 -6.27
CA GLY A 132 -15.36 -22.58 -6.25
C GLY A 132 -15.08 -21.17 -6.72
N VAL A 133 -15.82 -20.21 -6.15
CA VAL A 133 -15.70 -18.78 -6.45
C VAL A 133 -15.33 -18.02 -5.18
N ILE A 134 -14.44 -17.05 -5.33
CA ILE A 134 -14.06 -16.09 -4.29
C ILE A 134 -14.31 -14.67 -4.76
N ALA A 135 -14.39 -13.72 -3.82
CA ALA A 135 -14.43 -12.30 -4.12
C ALA A 135 -13.16 -11.61 -3.59
N VAL A 136 -12.42 -10.95 -4.47
CA VAL A 136 -11.25 -10.13 -4.12
C VAL A 136 -11.44 -8.74 -4.74
N ALA A 137 -11.30 -7.70 -3.92
CA ALA A 137 -11.51 -6.30 -4.34
C ALA A 137 -12.83 -6.08 -5.11
N GLY A 138 -13.93 -6.68 -4.64
CA GLY A 138 -15.26 -6.55 -5.24
C GLY A 138 -15.45 -7.32 -6.56
N ARG A 139 -14.47 -8.11 -7.01
CA ARG A 139 -14.55 -8.94 -8.22
C ARG A 139 -14.67 -10.41 -7.87
N ALA A 140 -15.70 -11.06 -8.39
CA ALA A 140 -15.87 -12.51 -8.30
C ALA A 140 -14.93 -13.22 -9.30
N MET A 141 -14.22 -14.26 -8.84
CA MET A 141 -13.28 -15.03 -9.66
C MET A 141 -13.24 -16.50 -9.28
N ARG A 142 -12.93 -17.36 -10.25
CA ARG A 142 -12.76 -18.80 -10.03
C ARG A 142 -11.50 -19.04 -9.21
N LEU A 143 -11.62 -19.84 -8.15
CA LEU A 143 -10.47 -20.29 -7.36
C LEU A 143 -10.12 -21.73 -7.77
N PHE A 144 -8.87 -21.93 -8.16
CA PHE A 144 -8.33 -23.23 -8.52
C PHE A 144 -7.35 -23.72 -7.44
N ASP A 145 -7.31 -25.03 -7.22
CA ASP A 145 -6.28 -25.66 -6.39
C ASP A 145 -5.06 -26.01 -7.25
N ILE A 146 -3.89 -25.46 -6.89
CA ILE A 146 -2.67 -25.61 -7.68
C ILE A 146 -2.18 -27.06 -7.72
N ASP A 147 -2.31 -27.79 -6.61
CA ASP A 147 -1.89 -29.19 -6.54
C ASP A 147 -2.77 -30.02 -7.48
N ARG A 148 -4.08 -29.81 -7.47
CA ARG A 148 -5.02 -30.51 -8.38
C ARG A 148 -4.82 -30.14 -9.85
N LEU A 149 -4.49 -28.88 -10.15
CA LEU A 149 -4.16 -28.46 -11.52
C LEU A 149 -2.91 -29.18 -12.04
N CYS A 150 -1.90 -29.36 -11.20
CA CYS A 150 -0.67 -30.07 -11.54
C CYS A 150 -0.80 -31.60 -11.45
N GLY A 151 -2.01 -32.16 -11.33
CA GLY A 151 -2.23 -33.61 -11.25
C GLY A 151 -1.88 -34.24 -9.89
N GLY A 152 -1.63 -33.43 -8.87
CA GLY A 152 -1.39 -33.88 -7.50
C GLY A 152 -2.65 -34.46 -6.83
N PRO A 153 -2.48 -35.29 -5.80
CA PRO A 153 -3.61 -35.90 -5.10
C PRO A 153 -4.51 -34.82 -4.48
N PRO A 154 -5.84 -35.00 -4.51
CA PRO A 154 -6.75 -34.04 -3.93
C PRO A 154 -6.47 -33.91 -2.43
N VAL A 155 -6.27 -32.68 -1.97
CA VAL A 155 -6.23 -32.37 -0.55
C VAL A 155 -7.60 -32.72 0.05
N ALA A 156 -7.61 -33.56 1.10
CA ALA A 156 -8.82 -33.93 1.83
C ALA A 156 -9.55 -32.67 2.34
N ASP A 157 -10.89 -32.71 2.41
CA ASP A 157 -11.70 -31.52 2.72
C ASP A 157 -11.36 -30.90 4.08
N ALA A 158 -10.96 -31.70 5.08
CA ALA A 158 -10.52 -31.20 6.39
C ALA A 158 -9.25 -30.32 6.30
N GLU A 159 -8.40 -30.57 5.32
CA GLU A 159 -7.15 -29.85 5.09
C GLU A 159 -7.34 -28.70 4.08
N SER A 160 -8.54 -28.62 3.48
CA SER A 160 -8.99 -27.48 2.67
C SER A 160 -9.35 -26.26 3.53
N ASP A 161 -9.63 -26.47 4.82
CA ASP A 161 -10.01 -25.44 5.79
C ASP A 161 -8.81 -24.80 6.52
N ARG A 162 -7.58 -25.26 6.22
CA ARG A 162 -6.37 -24.60 6.73
C ARG A 162 -6.22 -23.19 6.14
N PRO A 163 -5.67 -22.24 6.92
CA PRO A 163 -5.33 -20.93 6.40
C PRO A 163 -4.34 -21.08 5.22
N GLY A 164 -4.59 -20.32 4.17
CA GLY A 164 -3.78 -20.29 2.97
C GLY A 164 -3.91 -18.96 2.28
N TYR A 165 -3.42 -18.89 1.04
CA TYR A 165 -3.43 -17.68 0.24
C TYR A 165 -4.17 -17.91 -1.07
N ALA A 166 -4.88 -16.89 -1.52
CA ALA A 166 -5.37 -16.80 -2.88
C ALA A 166 -4.46 -15.85 -3.67
N ILE A 167 -3.88 -16.36 -4.76
CA ILE A 167 -3.06 -15.59 -5.68
C ILE A 167 -3.87 -15.28 -6.92
N VAL A 168 -4.24 -14.02 -7.08
CA VAL A 168 -4.96 -13.52 -8.25
C VAL A 168 -4.02 -13.53 -9.45
N LEU A 169 -4.44 -14.13 -10.56
CA LEU A 169 -3.67 -14.15 -11.80
C LEU A 169 -3.96 -12.91 -12.63
N ARG A 170 -2.93 -12.33 -13.24
CA ARG A 170 -3.07 -11.31 -14.28
C ARG A 170 -3.45 -12.02 -15.57
N THR A 171 -4.72 -11.88 -15.94
CA THR A 171 -5.22 -12.37 -17.21
C THR A 171 -5.92 -11.23 -17.96
N ALA A 172 -5.68 -11.16 -19.27
CA ALA A 172 -6.45 -10.30 -20.17
C ALA A 172 -7.83 -10.92 -20.51
N ALA A 173 -8.06 -12.18 -20.14
CA ALA A 173 -9.30 -12.88 -20.41
C ALA A 173 -10.46 -12.32 -19.57
N ARG A 174 -11.68 -12.46 -20.11
CA ARG A 174 -12.92 -12.03 -19.41
C ARG A 174 -13.21 -12.81 -18.13
N ARG A 175 -12.55 -13.95 -17.91
CA ARG A 175 -12.78 -14.85 -16.78
C ARG A 175 -11.62 -14.72 -15.79
N PRO A 176 -11.74 -13.88 -14.74
CA PRO A 176 -10.68 -13.76 -13.74
C PRO A 176 -10.52 -15.07 -12.96
N ALA A 177 -9.27 -15.39 -12.63
CA ALA A 177 -8.89 -16.61 -11.95
C ALA A 177 -7.88 -16.33 -10.83
N ALA A 178 -7.93 -17.17 -9.80
CA ALA A 178 -6.97 -17.18 -8.71
C ALA A 178 -6.54 -18.62 -8.39
N LEU A 179 -5.34 -18.75 -7.84
CA LEU A 179 -4.79 -20.01 -7.34
C LEU A 179 -4.81 -20.04 -5.82
N ARG A 180 -5.22 -21.18 -5.26
CA ARG A 180 -5.01 -21.49 -3.85
C ARG A 180 -3.61 -22.05 -3.67
N LEU A 181 -2.91 -21.50 -2.69
CA LEU A 181 -1.64 -22.00 -2.15
C LEU A 181 -1.74 -22.11 -0.63
N ARG A 182 -0.93 -22.99 -0.03
CA ARG A 182 -0.88 -23.13 1.43
C ARG A 182 -0.04 -22.04 2.08
N ALA A 183 1.11 -21.73 1.51
CA ALA A 183 1.99 -20.70 2.01
C ALA A 183 2.66 -19.94 0.88
N VAL A 184 2.97 -18.67 1.13
CA VAL A 184 3.85 -17.86 0.30
C VAL A 184 5.17 -17.76 1.05
N GLU A 185 6.27 -18.17 0.42
CA GLU A 185 7.56 -18.29 1.08
C GLU A 185 8.40 -17.02 0.86
N ARG A 186 8.72 -16.73 -0.41
CA ARG A 186 9.57 -15.60 -0.77
C ARG A 186 9.43 -15.22 -2.24
N VAL A 187 9.99 -14.07 -2.58
CA VAL A 187 10.31 -13.71 -3.96
C VAL A 187 11.81 -13.92 -4.16
N ALA A 188 12.20 -14.50 -5.28
CA ALA A 188 13.60 -14.70 -5.64
C ALA A 188 13.78 -14.65 -7.16
N ASP A 189 14.95 -14.21 -7.60
CA ASP A 189 15.38 -14.36 -8.99
C ASP A 189 15.90 -15.79 -9.18
N ILE A 190 15.25 -16.53 -10.08
CA ILE A 190 15.53 -17.95 -10.30
C ILE A 190 15.91 -18.15 -11.76
N ALA A 191 17.11 -18.66 -11.98
CA ALA A 191 17.51 -19.16 -13.29
C ALA A 191 16.77 -20.48 -13.56
N PRO A 192 15.81 -20.53 -14.50
CA PRO A 192 15.13 -21.78 -14.82
C PRO A 192 16.15 -22.77 -15.38
N PRO A 193 16.07 -24.06 -15.00
CA PRO A 193 16.96 -25.05 -15.57
C PRO A 193 16.70 -25.18 -17.07
N ARG A 194 17.76 -25.40 -17.85
CA ARG A 194 17.65 -25.58 -19.31
C ARG A 194 16.91 -26.87 -19.69
N ALA A 195 16.90 -27.85 -18.79
CA ALA A 195 16.17 -29.09 -18.99
C ALA A 195 14.68 -28.88 -18.71
N ALA A 196 13.85 -29.28 -19.68
CA ALA A 196 12.41 -29.33 -19.50
C ALA A 196 12.03 -30.34 -18.41
N ALA A 197 10.86 -30.13 -17.79
CA ALA A 197 10.31 -31.10 -16.86
C ALA A 197 10.05 -32.46 -17.57
N PRO A 198 10.19 -33.57 -16.85
CA PRO A 198 9.81 -34.89 -17.36
C PRO A 198 8.31 -34.93 -17.64
N ALA A 199 7.88 -35.73 -18.63
CA ALA A 199 6.48 -35.76 -19.08
C ALA A 199 5.48 -36.14 -17.97
N GLU A 200 5.95 -36.90 -16.98
CA GLU A 200 5.19 -37.32 -15.79
C GLU A 200 4.83 -36.15 -14.87
N ALA A 201 5.53 -35.01 -14.97
CA ALA A 201 5.24 -33.81 -14.17
C ALA A 201 3.97 -33.06 -14.64
N GLY A 202 3.44 -33.43 -15.82
CA GLY A 202 2.23 -32.85 -16.38
C GLY A 202 2.47 -31.55 -17.16
N PRO A 203 1.47 -31.10 -17.94
CA PRO A 203 1.62 -30.04 -18.94
C PRO A 203 1.76 -28.63 -18.36
N LEU A 204 1.52 -28.46 -17.05
CA LEU A 204 1.64 -27.16 -16.39
C LEU A 204 3.01 -26.93 -15.75
N VAL A 205 3.86 -27.95 -15.68
CA VAL A 205 5.20 -27.85 -15.11
C VAL A 205 6.20 -27.70 -16.24
N GLY A 206 6.79 -26.52 -16.38
CA GLY A 206 7.78 -26.25 -17.43
C GLY A 206 9.15 -26.81 -17.10
N ALA A 207 9.54 -26.77 -15.82
CA ALA A 207 10.84 -27.24 -15.36
C ALA A 207 10.84 -27.64 -13.88
N ILE A 208 11.84 -28.42 -13.45
CA ILE A 208 12.05 -28.78 -12.04
C ILE A 208 13.48 -28.41 -11.66
N THR A 209 13.65 -27.64 -10.59
CA THR A 209 14.96 -27.24 -10.07
C THR A 209 15.63 -28.33 -9.24
N ALA A 210 16.91 -28.17 -8.93
CA ALA A 210 17.67 -29.13 -8.11
C ALA A 210 17.10 -29.32 -6.69
N ASP A 211 16.49 -28.27 -6.11
CA ASP A 211 15.81 -28.31 -4.82
C ASP A 211 14.36 -28.85 -4.90
N ARG A 212 14.00 -29.49 -6.02
CA ARG A 212 12.68 -30.09 -6.28
C ARG A 212 11.53 -29.08 -6.29
N MET A 213 11.80 -27.82 -6.62
CA MET A 213 10.76 -26.84 -6.89
C MET A 213 10.26 -27.01 -8.34
N ALA A 214 8.95 -27.07 -8.50
CA ALA A 214 8.29 -27.10 -9.80
C ALA A 214 8.09 -25.67 -10.32
N ILE A 215 8.73 -25.31 -11.42
CA ILE A 215 8.51 -24.04 -12.11
C ILE A 215 7.32 -24.23 -13.05
N LEU A 216 6.27 -23.43 -12.85
CA LEU A 216 5.05 -23.53 -13.65
C LEU A 216 5.21 -22.83 -14.99
N ASP A 217 4.76 -23.49 -16.05
CA ASP A 217 4.52 -22.84 -17.33
C ASP A 217 3.30 -21.93 -17.19
N MET A 218 3.56 -20.64 -17.04
CA MET A 218 2.50 -19.66 -16.79
C MET A 218 1.59 -19.46 -18.01
N ALA A 219 2.06 -19.71 -19.24
CA ALA A 219 1.23 -19.63 -20.43
C ALA A 219 0.22 -20.80 -20.45
N ALA A 220 0.72 -22.03 -20.28
CA ALA A 220 -0.13 -23.22 -20.20
C ALA A 220 -1.13 -23.15 -19.03
N LEU A 221 -0.68 -22.64 -17.87
CA LEU A 221 -1.53 -22.41 -16.72
C LEU A 221 -2.63 -21.39 -17.00
N LEU A 222 -2.28 -20.24 -17.60
CA LEU A 222 -3.26 -19.20 -17.92
C LEU A 222 -4.29 -19.68 -18.93
N ASP A 223 -3.89 -20.46 -19.93
CA ASP A 223 -4.80 -21.08 -20.89
C ASP A 223 -5.75 -22.07 -20.18
N ALA A 224 -5.22 -22.94 -19.31
CA ALA A 224 -6.00 -23.93 -18.57
C ALA A 224 -7.06 -23.30 -17.65
N VAL A 225 -6.76 -22.16 -17.04
CA VAL A 225 -7.68 -21.48 -16.10
C VAL A 225 -8.58 -20.44 -16.77
N THR A 226 -8.35 -20.12 -18.05
CA THR A 226 -9.17 -19.15 -18.82
C THR A 226 -10.07 -19.81 -19.85
N GLY A 227 -9.73 -21.03 -20.31
CA GLY A 227 -10.67 -21.96 -20.95
C GLY A 227 -11.95 -22.15 -20.13
#